data_AF-A0A6B1FJP7-F1
#
_entry.id   AF-A0A6B1FJP7-F1
#
_cell.length_a   1.000
_cell.length_b   1.000
_cell.length_c   1.000
_cell.angle_alpha   90.00
_cell.angle_beta   90.00
_cell.angle_gamma   90.00
#
_symmetry.space_group_name_H-M   'P 1'
#
loop_
_entity.id
_entity.type
_entity.pdbx_description
1 polymer ?
#
loop_
_entity_poly.entity_id
_entity_poly.type
_entity_poly.pdbx_seq_one_letter_code
_entity_poly.pdbx_strand_id
1 'polypeptide(L)'
;MTLPLRNIIHDKIVDAGSLTDEDLSKSLSKDGHNVSTDMLNKILLGLEIGGIINVTWFTKDIRKIEVAELEEDETDIEDKKMREREYEASFPGADH
;
A
#
# COMPACT_ATOMS: atom_id res chain seq x y z
N MET A 1 -3.57 11.17 -20.17
CA MET A 1 -2.66 10.03 -19.87
C MET A 1 -3.51 8.97 -19.21
N THR A 2 -3.57 7.75 -19.75
CA THR A 2 -4.32 6.64 -19.14
C THR A 2 -3.48 6.05 -18.03
N LEU A 3 -3.91 6.18 -16.77
CA LEU A 3 -3.25 5.51 -15.65
C LEU A 3 -3.35 3.98 -15.85
N PRO A 4 -2.26 3.22 -15.65
CA PRO A 4 -2.31 1.76 -15.71
C PRO A 4 -3.33 1.23 -14.69
N LEU A 5 -4.10 0.20 -15.06
CA LEU A 5 -5.15 -0.37 -14.20
C LEU A 5 -4.62 -0.81 -12.81
N ARG A 6 -3.38 -1.30 -12.76
CA ARG A 6 -2.68 -1.64 -11.51
C ARG A 6 -2.62 -0.46 -10.54
N ASN A 7 -2.32 0.74 -11.05
CA ASN A 7 -2.18 1.94 -10.22
C ASN A 7 -3.55 2.37 -9.68
N ILE A 8 -4.58 2.34 -10.53
CA ILE A 8 -5.96 2.66 -10.10
C ILE A 8 -6.43 1.72 -8.98
N ILE A 9 -6.13 0.42 -9.10
CA ILE A 9 -6.46 -0.57 -8.06
C ILE A 9 -5.68 -0.31 -6.78
N HIS A 10 -4.37 -0.06 -6.90
CA HIS A 10 -3.53 0.27 -5.77
C HIS A 10 -4.02 1.52 -5.02
N ASP A 11 -4.28 2.61 -5.74
CA ASP A 11 -4.73 3.87 -5.15
C ASP A 11 -6.05 3.70 -4.40
N LYS A 12 -6.98 2.90 -4.94
CA LYS A 12 -8.23 2.56 -4.24
C LYS A 12 -8.02 1.78 -2.94
N ILE A 13 -7.04 0.87 -2.91
CA ILE A 13 -6.71 0.11 -1.69
C ILE A 13 -6.11 1.06 -0.65
N VAL A 14 -5.21 1.96 -1.08
CA VAL A 14 -4.61 2.98 -0.20
C VAL A 14 -5.65 3.94 0.35
N ASP A 15 -6.53 4.47 -0.49
CA ASP A 15 -7.59 5.41 -0.09
C ASP A 15 -8.58 4.78 0.89
N ALA A 16 -8.87 3.49 0.74
CA ALA A 16 -9.76 2.76 1.66
C ALA A 16 -9.05 2.30 2.94
N GLY A 17 -7.73 2.10 2.89
CA GLY A 17 -6.91 1.46 3.93
C GLY A 17 -7.16 -0.04 4.09
N SER A 18 -8.43 -0.44 4.15
CA SER A 18 -8.89 -1.82 4.28
C SER A 18 -10.25 -1.99 3.58
N LEU A 19 -10.38 -2.97 2.70
CA LEU A 19 -11.66 -3.29 2.04
C LEU A 19 -11.77 -4.76 1.64
N THR A 20 -12.97 -5.20 1.28
CA THR A 20 -13.18 -6.54 0.72
C THR A 20 -12.92 -6.57 -0.78
N ASP A 21 -12.63 -7.75 -1.34
CA ASP A 21 -12.47 -7.92 -2.78
C ASP A 21 -13.77 -7.63 -3.56
N GLU A 22 -14.93 -7.88 -2.96
CA GLU A 22 -16.22 -7.43 -3.50
C GLU A 22 -16.35 -5.91 -3.55
N ASP A 23 -15.98 -5.21 -2.46
CA ASP A 23 -16.10 -3.75 -2.40
C ASP A 23 -15.13 -3.08 -3.38
N LEU A 24 -13.93 -3.65 -3.52
CA LEU A 24 -12.96 -3.21 -4.52
C LEU A 24 -13.55 -3.33 -5.94
N SER A 25 -14.11 -4.49 -6.27
CA SER A 25 -14.75 -4.74 -7.58
C SER A 25 -15.93 -3.79 -7.84
N LYS A 26 -16.80 -3.58 -6.84
CA LYS A 26 -17.91 -2.63 -6.92
C LYS A 26 -17.41 -1.19 -7.13
N SER A 27 -16.34 -0.79 -6.45
CA SER A 27 -15.77 0.55 -6.58
C SER A 27 -15.14 0.78 -7.96
N LEU A 28 -14.46 -0.22 -8.53
CA LEU A 28 -13.91 -0.16 -9.89
C LEU A 28 -15.01 -0.06 -10.94
N SER A 29 -16.08 -0.85 -10.77
CA SER A 29 -17.23 -0.82 -11.67
C SER A 29 -17.95 0.54 -11.66
N LYS A 30 -18.08 1.18 -10.50
CA LYS A 30 -18.66 2.53 -10.36
C LYS A 30 -17.87 3.59 -11.13
N ASP A 31 -16.55 3.43 -11.18
CA ASP A 31 -15.65 4.34 -11.89
C ASP A 31 -15.52 4.01 -13.39
N GLY A 32 -16.30 3.04 -13.87
CA GLY A 32 -16.29 2.62 -15.28
C GLY A 32 -15.17 1.65 -15.64
N HIS A 33 -14.44 1.12 -14.66
CA HIS A 33 -13.41 0.11 -14.86
C HIS A 33 -14.02 -1.29 -14.76
N ASN A 34 -14.43 -1.83 -15.91
CA ASN A 34 -14.95 -3.18 -15.99
C ASN A 34 -13.79 -4.20 -16.03
N VAL A 35 -13.39 -4.69 -14.86
CA VAL A 35 -12.26 -5.62 -14.68
C VAL A 35 -12.80 -7.03 -14.44
N SER A 36 -12.27 -8.03 -15.15
CA SER A 36 -12.64 -9.42 -14.87
C SER A 36 -12.02 -9.90 -13.56
N THR A 37 -12.68 -10.84 -12.88
CA THR A 37 -12.17 -11.41 -11.62
C THR A 37 -10.78 -12.03 -11.78
N ASP A 38 -10.50 -12.70 -12.91
CA ASP A 38 -9.16 -13.26 -13.21
C ASP A 38 -8.09 -12.16 -13.29
N MET A 39 -8.39 -11.05 -13.97
CA MET A 39 -7.46 -9.93 -14.08
C MET A 39 -7.24 -9.25 -12.73
N LEU A 40 -8.31 -9.03 -11.96
CA LEU A 40 -8.23 -8.46 -10.62
C LEU A 40 -7.35 -9.33 -9.71
N ASN A 41 -7.55 -10.66 -9.74
CA ASN A 41 -6.76 -11.60 -8.95
C ASN A 41 -5.27 -11.58 -9.34
N LYS A 42 -4.94 -11.49 -10.64
CA LYS A 42 -3.54 -11.37 -11.09
C LYS A 42 -2.88 -10.09 -10.60
N ILE A 43 -3.61 -8.98 -10.61
CA ILE A 43 -3.10 -7.70 -10.12
C ILE A 43 -2.88 -7.75 -8.62
N LEU A 44 -3.86 -8.24 -7.85
CA LEU A 44 -3.76 -8.38 -6.40
C LEU A 44 -2.59 -9.30 -6.01
N LEU A 45 -2.44 -10.44 -6.68
CA LEU A 45 -1.31 -11.35 -6.47
C LEU A 45 0.03 -10.66 -6.73
N GLY A 46 0.14 -9.85 -7.79
CA GLY A 46 1.35 -9.10 -8.09
C GLY A 46 1.67 -8.01 -7.06
N LEU A 47 0.64 -7.37 -6.48
CA LEU A 47 0.81 -6.40 -5.41
C LEU A 47 1.20 -7.07 -4.08
N GLU A 48 0.63 -8.23 -3.79
CA GLU A 48 0.91 -9.04 -2.59
C GLU A 48 2.33 -9.61 -2.63
N ILE A 49 2.76 -10.21 -3.75
CA ILE A 49 4.15 -10.67 -3.94
C ILE A 49 5.14 -9.50 -3.81
N GLY A 50 4.73 -8.30 -4.22
CA GLY A 50 5.53 -7.08 -4.08
C GLY A 50 5.60 -6.52 -2.66
N GLY A 51 4.89 -7.11 -1.69
CA GLY A 51 4.84 -6.61 -0.31
C GLY A 51 4.10 -5.28 -0.17
N ILE A 52 3.22 -4.93 -1.13
CA ILE A 52 2.51 -3.64 -1.14
C ILE A 52 1.16 -3.74 -0.43
N ILE A 53 0.54 -4.92 -0.49
CA ILE A 53 -0.76 -5.20 0.13
C ILE A 53 -0.71 -6.57 0.81
N ASN A 54 -1.61 -6.78 1.76
CA ASN A 54 -1.92 -8.08 2.35
C ASN A 54 -3.32 -8.52 1.93
N VAL A 55 -3.47 -9.79 1.54
CA VAL A 55 -4.78 -10.39 1.23
C VAL A 55 -5.04 -11.55 2.19
N THR A 56 -6.11 -11.45 2.98
CA THR A 56 -6.46 -12.45 3.99
C THR A 56 -7.90 -12.95 3.83
N TRP A 57 -8.17 -14.19 4.22
CA TRP A 57 -9.54 -14.69 4.27
C TRP A 57 -10.28 -14.05 5.45
N PHE A 58 -11.33 -13.30 5.16
CA PHE A 58 -12.23 -12.76 6.18
C PHE A 58 -13.34 -13.75 6.53
N THR A 59 -13.90 -14.38 5.49
CA THR A 59 -14.81 -15.53 5.60
C THR A 59 -14.42 -16.58 4.56
N LYS A 60 -15.19 -17.66 4.43
CA LYS A 60 -14.92 -18.70 3.42
C LYS A 60 -14.92 -18.18 1.98
N ASP A 61 -15.69 -17.13 1.71
CA ASP A 61 -15.94 -16.63 0.35
C ASP A 61 -15.51 -15.16 0.16
N ILE A 62 -15.10 -14.47 1.23
CA ILE A 62 -14.73 -13.05 1.21
C ILE A 62 -13.28 -12.89 1.64
N ARG A 63 -12.51 -12.14 0.84
CA ARG A 63 -11.14 -11.75 1.17
C ARG A 63 -11.11 -10.30 1.61
N LYS A 64 -10.33 -10.01 2.65
CA LYS A 64 -9.97 -8.66 3.07
C LYS A 64 -8.63 -8.31 2.46
N ILE A 65 -8.54 -7.09 1.94
CA ILE A 65 -7.38 -6.52 1.28
C ILE A 65 -6.99 -5.26 2.05
N GLU A 66 -5.74 -5.19 2.47
CA GLU A 66 -5.21 -4.09 3.28
C GLU A 66 -3.87 -3.65 2.72
N VAL A 67 -3.50 -2.38 2.91
CA VAL A 67 -2.14 -1.92 2.61
C VAL A 67 -1.17 -2.66 3.52
N ALA A 68 -0.06 -3.14 2.98
CA ALA A 68 0.98 -3.72 3.81
C ALA A 68 1.54 -2.63 4.71
N GLU A 69 1.61 -2.89 6.02
CA GLU A 69 2.41 -2.06 6.90
C GLU A 69 3.85 -2.17 6.39
N LEU A 70 4.44 -1.03 5.99
CA LEU A 70 5.89 -0.97 5.85
C LEU A 70 6.44 -1.35 7.22
N GLU A 71 6.95 -2.57 7.35
CA GLU A 71 7.96 -2.85 8.36
C GLU A 71 9.11 -1.91 8.02
N GLU A 72 9.10 -0.71 8.61
CA GLU A 72 10.32 0.09 8.72
C GLU A 72 11.22 -0.78 9.59
N ASP A 73 12.15 -1.51 8.95
CA ASP A 73 13.15 -2.30 9.65
C ASP A 73 13.75 -1.42 10.76
N GLU A 74 13.85 -1.92 11.99
CA GLU A 74 14.38 -1.14 13.12
C GLU A 74 15.74 -0.50 12.78
N THR A 75 16.51 -1.14 11.90
CA THR A 75 17.78 -0.64 11.35
C THR A 75 17.61 0.63 10.50
N ASP A 76 16.56 0.72 9.67
CA ASP A 76 16.30 1.90 8.84
C ASP A 76 15.87 3.10 9.69
N ILE A 77 15.14 2.85 10.79
CA ILE A 77 14.77 3.88 11.77
C ILE A 77 16.01 4.37 12.54
N GLU A 78 16.86 3.46 13.00
CA GLU A 78 18.11 3.76 13.71
C GLU A 78 19.08 4.55 12.82
N ASP A 79 19.25 4.13 11.57
CA ASP A 79 20.11 4.81 10.58
C ASP A 79 19.61 6.22 10.27
N LYS A 80 18.30 6.39 10.12
CA LYS A 80 17.69 7.73 9.93
C LYS A 80 17.92 8.62 11.16
N LYS A 81 17.71 8.09 12.36
CA LYS A 81 17.93 8.83 13.63
C LYS A 81 19.40 9.19 13.85
N MET A 82 20.34 8.29 13.55
CA MET A 82 21.78 8.59 13.63
C MET A 82 22.13 9.73 12.68
N ARG A 83 21.64 9.68 11.44
CA ARG A 83 21.93 10.67 10.41
C ARG A 83 21.34 12.05 10.74
N GLU A 84 20.14 12.09 11.32
CA GLU A 84 19.53 13.32 11.86
C GLU A 84 20.36 13.89 13.02
N ARG A 85 20.82 13.04 13.96
CA ARG A 85 21.66 13.47 15.08
C ARG A 85 23.02 13.99 14.63
N GLU A 86 23.66 13.36 13.64
CA GLU A 86 24.90 13.84 13.04
C GLU A 86 24.71 15.18 12.30
N TYR A 87 23.57 15.36 11.64
CA TYR A 87 23.21 16.62 10.99
C TYR A 87 23.00 17.75 12.00
N GLU A 88 22.25 17.50 13.08
CA GLU A 88 22.07 18.46 14.17
C GLU A 88 23.40 18.80 14.86
N ALA A 89 24.25 17.80 15.12
CA ALA A 89 25.57 17.98 15.71
C ALA A 89 26.55 18.74 14.78
N SER A 90 26.29 18.76 13.47
CA SER A 90 27.06 19.51 12.47
C SER A 90 26.71 21.00 12.43
N PHE A 91 25.73 21.46 13.22
CA PHE A 91 25.42 22.88 13.43
C PHE A 91 25.67 23.30 14.90
N PRO A 92 26.94 23.36 15.37
CA PRO A 92 27.24 23.89 16.70
C PRO A 92 27.09 25.42 16.66
N GLY A 93 25.94 25.93 17.13
CA GLY A 93 25.70 27.37 17.27
C GLY A 93 24.26 27.87 17.14
N ALA A 94 23.24 27.02 17.18
CA ALA A 94 21.84 27.46 17.09
C ALA A 94 21.19 27.84 18.45
N ASP A 95 21.91 27.68 19.56
CA ASP A 95 21.49 28.16 20.87
C ASP A 95 22.36 29.35 21.30
N HIS A 96 21.76 30.54 21.17
CA HIS A 96 22.07 31.87 21.78
C HIS A 96 23.52 32.37 21.92
#